data_AF-A0A940BXD6-F1
#
_entry.id   AF-A0A940BXD6-F1
#
_cell.length_a   1.000
_cell.length_b   1.000
_cell.length_c   1.000
_cell.angle_alpha   90.00
_cell.angle_beta   90.00
_cell.angle_gamma   90.00
#
_symmetry.space_group_name_H-M   'P 1'
#
loop_
_entity.id
_entity.type
_entity.pdbx_description
1 polymer ?
#
loop_
_entity_poly.entity_id
_entity_poly.type
_entity_poly.pdbx_seq_one_letter_code
_entity_poly.pdbx_strand_id
1 'polypeptide(L)'
;RQHHTLCILQIGDVLRSGEKHDGRAPDYDDWTLNADIVFHNPVLGHAFEVSAMGIRVDPAAMDRQLHEAGCDARRALPFHRQLLAGALPLTIGGGIGQSRLCMLILGKAHIGEVQVSLWDADTRRVAKDAGVILL
;
A
#
# COMPACT_ATOMS: atom_id res chain seq x y z
N ARG A 1 9.48 -17.33 -11.67
CA ARG A 1 10.86 -16.80 -11.60
C ARG A 1 11.29 -16.00 -12.85
N GLN A 2 10.38 -15.61 -13.76
CA GLN A 2 10.73 -14.81 -14.96
C GLN A 2 10.53 -13.30 -14.80
N HIS A 3 9.80 -12.85 -13.78
CA HIS A 3 9.47 -11.44 -13.59
C HIS A 3 10.05 -10.93 -12.25
N HIS A 4 10.99 -9.98 -12.33
CA HIS A 4 11.59 -9.30 -11.19
C HIS A 4 10.76 -8.11 -10.68
N THR A 5 9.73 -7.74 -11.43
CA THR A 5 8.80 -6.65 -11.12
C THR A 5 7.40 -7.08 -11.54
N LEU A 6 6.42 -6.79 -10.71
CA LEU A 6 5.02 -7.17 -10.87
C LEU A 6 4.13 -5.98 -10.49
N CYS A 7 2.98 -5.89 -11.15
CA CYS A 7 1.89 -5.01 -10.78
C CYS A 7 0.70 -5.91 -10.42
N ILE A 8 0.34 -5.95 -9.14
CA ILE A 8 -0.77 -6.77 -8.66
C ILE A 8 -2.01 -5.90 -8.65
N LEU A 9 -3.03 -6.28 -9.40
CA LEU A 9 -4.27 -5.53 -9.53
C LEU A 9 -5.31 -6.00 -8.52
N GLN A 10 -6.30 -5.14 -8.28
CA GLN A 10 -7.54 -5.46 -7.58
C GLN A 10 -7.37 -5.87 -6.11
N ILE A 11 -6.67 -5.03 -5.35
CA ILE A 11 -6.44 -5.23 -3.93
C ILE A 11 -7.58 -4.62 -3.12
N GLY A 12 -8.23 -5.44 -2.27
CA GLY A 12 -9.26 -5.00 -1.31
C GLY A 12 -10.57 -5.76 -1.42
N ASP A 13 -10.89 -6.25 -2.62
CA ASP A 13 -12.08 -7.06 -2.88
C ASP A 13 -11.84 -8.55 -2.54
N VAL A 14 -12.93 -9.30 -2.40
CA VAL A 14 -12.93 -10.73 -2.13
C VAL A 14 -12.63 -11.49 -3.42
N LEU A 15 -11.57 -12.31 -3.39
CA LEU A 15 -11.20 -13.16 -4.52
C LEU A 15 -12.20 -14.32 -4.67
N ARG A 16 -12.08 -15.06 -5.78
CA ARG A 16 -12.88 -16.28 -6.02
C ARG A 16 -12.77 -17.34 -4.92
N SER A 17 -11.71 -17.28 -4.10
CA SER A 17 -11.53 -18.14 -2.92
C SER A 17 -12.48 -17.81 -1.76
N GLY A 18 -13.16 -16.67 -1.80
CA GLY A 18 -13.92 -16.14 -0.66
C GLY A 18 -13.08 -15.35 0.34
N GLU A 19 -11.78 -15.19 0.08
CA GLU A 19 -10.86 -14.41 0.91
C GLU A 19 -10.33 -13.19 0.16
N LYS A 20 -10.03 -12.12 0.89
CA LYS A 20 -9.36 -10.94 0.31
C LYS A 20 -7.89 -11.25 0.03
N HIS A 21 -7.33 -10.64 -1.01
CA HIS A 21 -5.88 -10.65 -1.20
C HIS A 21 -5.16 -9.94 -0.04
N ASP A 22 -5.61 -8.71 0.26
CA ASP A 22 -5.15 -7.89 1.38
C ASP A 22 -6.21 -6.84 1.75
N GLY A 23 -6.04 -6.18 2.88
CA GLY A 23 -6.87 -5.06 3.30
C GLY A 23 -6.70 -3.83 2.41
N ARG A 24 -7.80 -3.11 2.16
CA ARG A 24 -7.79 -1.81 1.51
C ARG A 24 -8.93 -0.97 2.05
N ALA A 25 -8.69 0.33 2.21
CA ALA A 25 -9.75 1.21 2.67
C ALA A 25 -10.81 1.38 1.56
N PRO A 26 -12.09 1.56 1.93
CA PRO A 26 -13.19 1.64 0.97
C PRO A 26 -13.37 3.01 0.33
N ASP A 27 -12.63 4.03 0.78
CA ASP A 27 -12.98 5.45 0.60
C ASP A 27 -12.04 6.23 -0.34
N TYR A 28 -10.98 5.62 -0.87
CA TYR A 28 -10.10 6.29 -1.82
C TYR A 28 -9.78 5.47 -3.07
N ASP A 29 -9.48 4.17 -2.98
CA ASP A 29 -9.20 3.33 -4.15
C ASP A 29 -10.46 2.61 -4.61
N ASP A 30 -10.74 2.63 -5.91
CA ASP A 30 -11.64 1.63 -6.50
C ASP A 30 -10.92 0.29 -6.54
N TRP A 31 -11.39 -0.68 -5.76
CA TRP A 31 -10.77 -2.01 -5.64
C TRP A 31 -10.80 -2.80 -6.94
N THR A 32 -11.54 -2.38 -7.96
CA THR A 32 -11.52 -3.00 -9.29
C THR A 32 -10.46 -2.40 -10.22
N LEU A 33 -9.90 -1.24 -9.85
CA LEU A 33 -9.01 -0.40 -10.68
C LEU A 33 -7.77 0.11 -9.92
N ASN A 34 -7.36 -0.57 -8.86
CA ASN A 34 -6.15 -0.27 -8.10
C ASN A 34 -5.05 -1.31 -8.32
N ALA A 35 -3.85 -0.98 -7.87
CA ALA A 35 -2.67 -1.82 -7.99
C ALA A 35 -1.59 -1.55 -6.94
N ASP A 36 -0.86 -2.61 -6.59
CA ASP A 36 0.39 -2.53 -5.85
C ASP A 36 1.58 -2.91 -6.75
N ILE A 37 2.67 -2.14 -6.68
CA ILE A 37 3.91 -2.39 -7.42
C ILE A 37 4.89 -3.14 -6.53
N VAL A 38 5.31 -4.31 -6.98
CA VAL A 38 6.14 -5.24 -6.21
C VAL A 38 7.39 -5.61 -7.00
N PHE A 39 8.54 -5.50 -6.34
CA PHE A 39 9.84 -5.96 -6.85
C PHE A 39 10.27 -7.22 -6.13
N HIS A 40 11.07 -8.06 -6.78
CA HIS A 40 11.87 -9.04 -6.04
C HIS A 40 13.12 -8.33 -5.49
N ASN A 41 13.25 -8.23 -4.17
CA ASN A 41 14.44 -7.65 -3.55
C ASN A 41 15.52 -8.74 -3.42
N PRO A 42 16.66 -8.65 -4.14
CA PRO A 42 17.68 -9.68 -4.14
C PRO A 42 18.48 -9.74 -2.83
N VAL A 43 18.51 -8.66 -2.05
CA VAL A 43 19.20 -8.61 -0.75
C VAL A 43 18.40 -9.38 0.30
N LEU A 44 17.07 -9.21 0.29
CA LEU A 44 16.18 -9.88 1.25
C LEU A 44 15.68 -11.25 0.76
N GLY A 45 15.72 -11.50 -0.55
CA GLY A 45 15.29 -12.76 -1.16
C GLY A 45 13.77 -12.94 -1.27
N HIS A 46 12.97 -11.87 -1.12
CA HIS A 46 11.51 -11.95 -1.17
C HIS A 46 10.85 -10.78 -1.92
N ALA A 47 9.52 -10.85 -2.05
CA ALA A 47 8.70 -9.80 -2.64
C ALA A 47 8.74 -8.53 -1.78
N PHE A 48 8.91 -7.38 -2.43
CA PHE A 48 9.13 -6.08 -1.82
C PHE A 48 8.28 -5.03 -2.52
N GLU A 49 7.16 -4.69 -1.88
CA GLU A 49 6.18 -3.73 -2.37
C GLU A 49 6.70 -2.30 -2.17
N VAL A 50 6.66 -1.47 -3.22
CA VAL A 50 7.19 -0.09 -3.18
C VAL A 50 6.11 0.98 -3.39
N SER A 51 4.95 0.59 -3.90
CA SER A 51 3.88 1.53 -4.23
C SER A 51 2.52 0.88 -4.12
N ALA A 52 1.56 1.69 -3.68
CA ALA A 52 0.13 1.42 -3.74
C ALA A 52 -0.54 2.58 -4.48
N MET A 53 -1.34 2.28 -5.50
CA MET A 53 -1.93 3.28 -6.39
C MET A 53 -3.25 2.80 -7.00
N GLY A 54 -4.03 3.71 -7.55
CA GLY A 54 -5.27 3.35 -8.20
C GLY A 54 -6.05 4.53 -8.74
N ILE A 55 -6.99 4.21 -9.63
CA ILE A 55 -8.08 5.12 -9.95
C ILE A 55 -8.92 5.28 -8.69
N ARG A 56 -9.26 6.52 -8.35
CA ARG A 56 -10.00 6.80 -7.13
C ARG A 56 -11.47 6.46 -7.29
N VAL A 57 -12.10 6.11 -6.18
CA VAL A 57 -13.53 5.82 -6.13
C VAL A 57 -14.34 6.96 -6.73
N ASP A 58 -15.30 6.60 -7.56
CA ASP A 58 -16.41 7.47 -7.93
C ASP A 58 -17.56 7.32 -6.89
N PRO A 59 -18.68 8.06 -7.03
CA PRO A 59 -19.80 7.93 -6.10
C PRO A 59 -20.35 6.50 -5.97
N ALA A 60 -20.41 5.75 -7.08
CA ALA A 60 -20.98 4.40 -7.09
C ALA A 60 -20.03 3.39 -6.43
N ALA A 61 -18.74 3.49 -6.71
CA ALA A 61 -17.70 2.68 -6.07
C ALA A 61 -17.61 2.98 -4.58
N MET A 62 -17.61 4.25 -4.17
CA MET A 62 -17.59 4.61 -2.75
C MET A 62 -18.80 4.05 -2.01
N ASP A 63 -20.01 4.20 -2.58
CA ASP A 63 -21.23 3.70 -1.95
C ASP A 63 -21.21 2.18 -1.74
N ARG A 64 -20.86 1.44 -2.80
CA ARG A 64 -20.72 -0.02 -2.76
C ARG A 64 -19.67 -0.47 -1.75
N GLN A 65 -18.45 0.07 -1.84
CA GLN A 65 -17.33 -0.36 -1.01
C GLN A 65 -17.52 -0.01 0.46
N LEU A 66 -18.14 1.14 0.78
CA LEU A 66 -18.47 1.48 2.16
C LEU A 66 -19.43 0.47 2.77
N HIS A 67 -20.44 0.03 2.01
CA HIS A 67 -21.38 -0.98 2.47
C HIS A 67 -20.70 -2.34 2.66
N GLU A 68 -19.94 -2.80 1.67
CA GLU A 68 -19.20 -4.08 1.72
C GLU A 68 -18.18 -4.11 2.86
N ALA A 69 -17.59 -2.97 3.22
CA ALA A 69 -16.67 -2.84 4.35
C ALA A 69 -17.37 -2.59 5.70
N GLY A 70 -18.71 -2.53 5.77
CA GLY A 70 -19.46 -2.22 6.99
C GLY A 70 -19.16 -0.82 7.55
N CYS A 71 -18.77 0.11 6.68
CA CYS A 71 -18.31 1.46 7.01
C CYS A 71 -19.36 2.53 6.68
N ASP A 72 -20.65 2.17 6.66
CA ASP A 72 -21.74 3.04 6.21
C ASP A 72 -21.80 4.40 6.92
N ALA A 73 -21.40 4.47 8.19
CA ALA A 73 -21.36 5.69 8.98
C ALA A 73 -20.42 6.78 8.39
N ARG A 74 -19.41 6.40 7.58
CA ARG A 74 -18.48 7.36 6.96
C ARG A 74 -19.17 8.28 5.94
N ARG A 75 -20.33 7.89 5.38
CA ARG A 75 -21.11 8.74 4.47
C ARG A 75 -21.47 10.10 5.07
N ALA A 76 -21.52 10.23 6.39
CA ALA A 76 -21.79 11.49 7.07
C ALA A 76 -20.59 12.45 7.11
N LEU A 77 -19.37 11.96 6.88
CA LEU A 77 -18.14 12.75 6.97
C LEU A 77 -18.02 13.72 5.78
N PRO A 78 -17.39 14.91 5.98
CA PRO A 78 -17.37 15.97 4.97
C PRO A 78 -16.86 15.54 3.59
N PHE A 79 -15.75 14.78 3.55
CA PHE A 79 -15.16 14.28 2.31
C PHE A 79 -16.13 13.36 1.54
N HIS A 80 -16.70 12.38 2.23
CA HIS A 80 -17.60 11.38 1.64
C HIS A 80 -18.87 12.03 1.11
N ARG A 81 -19.45 12.98 1.85
CA ARG A 81 -20.63 13.74 1.39
C ARG A 81 -20.36 14.49 0.09
N GLN A 82 -19.19 15.14 -0.02
CA GLN A 82 -18.82 15.87 -1.23
C GLN A 82 -18.56 14.92 -2.41
N LEU A 83 -17.88 13.81 -2.17
CA LEU A 83 -17.61 12.82 -3.22
C LEU A 83 -18.92 12.19 -3.71
N LEU A 84 -19.77 11.70 -2.81
CA LEU A 84 -21.06 11.08 -3.15
C LEU A 84 -22.02 12.05 -3.85
N ALA A 85 -21.91 13.36 -3.58
CA ALA A 85 -22.65 14.40 -4.29
C ALA A 85 -22.06 14.77 -5.66
N GLY A 86 -20.95 14.16 -6.08
CA GLY A 86 -20.26 14.45 -7.34
C GLY A 86 -19.55 15.80 -7.36
N ALA A 87 -19.28 16.40 -6.19
CA ALA A 87 -18.65 17.72 -6.07
C ALA A 87 -17.12 17.69 -6.20
N LEU A 88 -16.51 16.51 -6.16
CA LEU A 88 -15.06 16.31 -6.30
C LEU A 88 -14.72 15.73 -7.68
N PRO A 89 -13.57 16.10 -8.28
CA PRO A 89 -13.16 15.56 -9.57
C PRO A 89 -12.74 14.09 -9.48
N LEU A 90 -12.87 13.37 -10.60
CA LEU A 90 -12.26 12.06 -10.75
C LEU A 90 -10.74 12.21 -10.80
N THR A 91 -10.03 11.31 -10.10
CA THR A 91 -8.57 11.36 -10.01
C THR A 91 -7.98 9.96 -10.08
N ILE A 92 -6.68 9.91 -10.39
CA ILE A 92 -5.81 8.76 -10.17
C ILE A 92 -4.70 9.22 -9.24
N GLY A 93 -4.25 8.36 -8.33
CA GLY A 93 -3.09 8.69 -7.52
C GLY A 93 -2.46 7.47 -6.87
N GLY A 94 -1.45 7.71 -6.07
CA GLY A 94 -0.77 6.66 -5.31
C GLY A 94 0.29 7.22 -4.38
N GLY A 95 0.88 6.35 -3.59
CA GLY A 95 2.05 6.63 -2.78
C GLY A 95 3.19 5.71 -3.19
N ILE A 96 4.39 6.28 -3.35
CA ILE A 96 5.63 5.52 -3.52
C ILE A 96 6.44 5.69 -2.23
N GLY A 97 6.78 4.58 -1.59
CA GLY A 97 7.54 4.60 -0.35
C GLY A 97 8.97 5.06 -0.59
N GLN A 98 9.30 6.32 -0.26
CA GLN A 98 10.62 6.90 -0.47
C GLN A 98 11.74 6.04 0.13
N SER A 99 11.67 5.72 1.43
CA SER A 99 12.68 4.89 2.10
C SER A 99 12.74 3.46 1.56
N ARG A 100 11.59 2.88 1.17
CA ARG A 100 11.55 1.56 0.53
C ARG A 100 12.26 1.58 -0.83
N LEU A 101 12.00 2.60 -1.63
CA LEU A 101 12.67 2.79 -2.92
C LEU A 101 14.19 3.00 -2.74
N CYS A 102 14.60 3.84 -1.78
CA CYS A 102 16.01 4.03 -1.43
C CYS A 102 16.68 2.72 -0.98
N MET A 103 16.03 1.97 -0.10
CA MET A 103 16.51 0.67 0.38
C MET A 103 16.71 -0.32 -0.78
N LEU A 104 15.75 -0.37 -1.71
CA LEU A 104 15.83 -1.23 -2.90
C LEU A 104 16.99 -0.85 -3.83
N ILE A 105 17.09 0.44 -4.19
CA ILE A 105 18.10 0.93 -5.16
C ILE A 105 19.52 0.87 -4.59
N LEU A 106 19.68 1.15 -3.29
CA LEU A 106 20.98 1.15 -2.62
C LEU A 106 21.39 -0.23 -2.09
N GLY A 107 20.56 -1.27 -2.28
CA GLY A 107 20.85 -2.62 -1.84
C GLY A 107 20.99 -2.74 -0.32
N LYS A 108 20.15 -2.03 0.43
CA LYS A 108 20.18 -2.03 1.90
C LYS A 108 19.41 -3.22 2.46
N ALA A 109 19.92 -3.81 3.53
CA ALA A 109 19.35 -4.96 4.22
C ALA A 109 18.28 -4.54 5.24
N HIS A 110 18.31 -3.30 5.70
CA HIS A 110 17.31 -2.77 6.62
C HIS A 110 16.87 -1.34 6.24
N ILE A 111 15.58 -1.03 6.39
CA ILE A 111 15.03 0.30 6.05
C ILE A 111 15.65 1.42 6.91
N GLY A 112 16.07 1.08 8.13
CA GLY A 112 16.79 2.00 9.01
C GLY A 112 18.15 2.46 8.50
N GLU A 113 18.73 1.83 7.47
CA GLU A 113 19.97 2.31 6.83
C GLU A 113 19.74 3.55 5.94
N VAL A 114 18.48 3.88 5.64
CA VAL A 114 18.09 5.01 4.79
C VAL A 114 17.06 5.93 5.46
N GLN A 115 16.64 5.60 6.69
CA GLN A 115 15.63 6.34 7.44
C GLN A 115 15.98 6.37 8.93
N VAL A 116 16.02 7.58 9.52
CA VAL A 116 16.13 7.76 10.98
C VAL A 116 14.79 7.38 11.62
N SER A 117 14.81 6.42 12.55
CA SER A 117 13.61 5.94 13.22
C SER A 117 13.94 5.31 14.58
N LEU A 118 12.90 4.95 15.31
CA LEU A 118 13.00 4.15 16.52
C LEU A 118 12.99 2.66 16.18
N TRP A 119 13.85 1.93 16.88
CA TRP A 119 13.95 0.47 16.83
C TRP A 119 13.98 -0.06 18.26
N ASP A 120 13.53 -1.28 18.50
CA ASP A 120 13.66 -1.90 19.82
C ASP A 120 15.13 -2.31 20.09
N ALA A 121 15.41 -2.73 21.33
CA ALA A 121 16.76 -3.09 21.74
C ALA A 121 17.32 -4.31 20.99
N ASP A 122 16.47 -5.30 20.69
CA ASP A 122 16.88 -6.51 19.98
C ASP A 122 17.19 -6.22 18.52
N THR A 123 16.36 -5.42 17.85
CA THR A 123 16.62 -4.99 16.47
C THR A 123 17.95 -4.23 16.35
N ARG A 124 18.23 -3.30 17.28
CA ARG A 124 19.52 -2.59 17.30
C ARG A 124 20.70 -3.53 17.50
N ARG A 125 20.58 -4.51 18.41
CA ARG A 125 21.62 -5.50 18.68
C ARG A 125 21.89 -6.37 17.46
N VAL A 126 20.86 -6.95 16.86
CA VAL A 126 20.96 -7.80 15.67
C VAL A 126 21.55 -7.02 14.49
N ALA A 127 21.11 -5.78 14.25
CA ALA A 127 21.67 -4.95 13.19
C ALA A 127 23.16 -4.69 13.40
N LYS A 128 23.56 -4.32 14.63
CA LYS A 128 24.97 -4.12 14.98
C LYS A 128 25.81 -5.39 14.79
N ASP A 129 25.32 -6.54 15.26
CA ASP A 129 26.01 -7.83 15.15
C ASP A 129 26.18 -8.24 13.67
N ALA A 130 25.24 -7.84 12.80
CA ALA A 130 25.28 -8.08 11.36
C ALA A 130 26.02 -6.99 10.55
N GLY A 131 26.59 -5.96 11.20
CA GLY A 131 27.25 -4.84 10.52
C GLY A 131 26.31 -3.89 9.77
N VAL A 132 25.01 -3.92 10.06
CA VAL A 132 23.98 -3.04 9.50
C VAL A 132 23.95 -1.73 10.30
N ILE A 133 24.16 -0.60 9.61
CA ILE A 133 24.22 0.73 10.21
C ILE A 133 22.83 1.37 10.19
N LEU A 134 22.17 1.43 11.34
CA LEU A 134 20.91 2.17 11.50
C LEU A 134 21.20 3.68 11.69
N LEU A 135 20.48 4.54 10.98
CA LEU A 135 20.54 6.00 11.09
C LEU A 135 19.77 6.54 12.30
#